data_AF-A0A7S0YJZ9-F1
#
_entry.id   AF-A0A7S0YJZ9-F1
#
_cell.length_a   1.000
_cell.length_b   1.000
_cell.length_c   1.000
_cell.angle_alpha   90.00
_cell.angle_beta   90.00
_cell.angle_gamma   90.00
#
_symmetry.space_group_name_H-M   'P 1'
#
loop_
_entity.id
_entity.type
_entity.pdbx_description
1 polymer ?
#
loop_
_entity_poly.entity_id
_entity_poly.type
_entity_poly.pdbx_seq_one_letter_code
_entity_poly.pdbx_strand_id
1 'polypeptide(L)'
;HYTFNLRDLSKVVQGIMRADSRSTGAVSQLLALWMHECSRIFEDRLINDEDHQWFRRVQEDLLSTTFQLNYSDVVTTPRLIFGDFLIPGADPKVYAQIPDMSRLVKVVEEYLDDYNSMSNAPMKLVMFLDAIEHVSRITRVIKLPLGNALLLGVGGSGRQSLTRLAAYMEEYDVVQIEIAKGYGNNEWREDLKKALKKAGMEGRDTVFLFTDSQIVMESFLEDINNILNSGEVPNLIGNDDMEQISAAMRPLMQTAGLPITKMGIYSYFLNRVRSYLHLVLCFSPIGDAFRQRLRMFPSLVNCCTIDWFREWPDEALRSVARSFYSDVELEVPNGGDGGGGGVG
;
A
#
# COMPACT_ATOMS: atom_id res chain seq x y z
N HIS A 1 -5.90 -10.06 -15.00
CA HIS A 1 -5.27 -8.95 -14.27
C HIS A 1 -3.94 -8.52 -14.91
N TYR A 2 -3.32 -9.34 -15.78
CA TYR A 2 -2.24 -8.92 -16.68
C TYR A 2 -2.79 -8.07 -17.84
N THR A 3 -3.32 -6.91 -17.51
CA THR A 3 -3.84 -5.94 -18.47
C THR A 3 -3.08 -4.65 -18.27
N PHE A 4 -2.43 -4.18 -19.33
CA PHE A 4 -1.62 -2.96 -19.30
C PHE A 4 -2.22 -1.93 -20.25
N ASN A 5 -2.28 -0.67 -19.80
CA ASN A 5 -2.77 0.46 -20.58
C ASN A 5 -1.91 1.71 -20.33
N LEU A 6 -2.22 2.82 -21.01
CA LEU A 6 -1.45 4.07 -20.92
C LEU A 6 -1.41 4.68 -19.51
N ARG A 7 -2.36 4.34 -18.64
CA ARG A 7 -2.35 4.77 -17.23
C ARG A 7 -1.18 4.13 -16.47
N ASP A 8 -0.79 2.90 -16.84
CA ASP A 8 0.36 2.22 -16.21
C ASP A 8 1.67 2.95 -16.56
N LEU A 9 1.85 3.33 -17.82
CA LEU A 9 2.98 4.16 -18.23
C LEU A 9 2.98 5.51 -17.50
N SER A 10 1.81 6.14 -17.36
CA SER A 10 1.68 7.39 -16.60
C SER A 10 2.09 7.21 -15.13
N LYS A 11 1.73 6.09 -14.49
CA LYS A 11 2.14 5.77 -13.10
C LYS A 11 3.65 5.58 -12.96
N VAL A 12 4.32 5.02 -13.97
CA VAL A 12 5.79 4.92 -14.01
C VAL A 12 6.40 6.32 -14.06
N VAL A 13 5.94 7.18 -14.99
CA VAL A 13 6.45 8.55 -15.11
C VAL A 13 6.20 9.35 -13.82
N GLN A 14 5.01 9.22 -13.20
CA GLN A 14 4.70 9.85 -11.92
C GLN A 14 5.67 9.42 -10.81
N GLY A 15 6.05 8.13 -10.77
CA GLY A 15 7.05 7.64 -9.84
C GLY A 15 8.43 8.25 -10.06
N ILE A 16 8.87 8.32 -11.32
CA ILE A 16 10.15 8.96 -11.69
C ILE A 16 10.15 10.45 -11.36
N MET A 17 9.02 11.13 -11.50
CA MET A 17 8.89 12.56 -11.16
C MET A 17 9.07 12.84 -9.66
N ARG A 18 9.11 11.82 -8.79
CA ARG A 18 9.49 11.94 -7.38
C ARG A 18 11.00 11.94 -7.15
N ALA A 19 11.80 11.78 -8.21
CA ALA A 19 13.25 11.90 -8.14
C ALA A 19 13.66 13.24 -7.54
N ASP A 20 14.64 13.21 -6.65
CA ASP A 20 15.23 14.40 -6.08
C ASP A 20 16.65 14.58 -6.63
N SER A 21 16.99 15.79 -7.07
CA SER A 21 18.33 16.12 -7.57
C SER A 21 19.47 15.77 -6.59
N ARG A 22 19.19 15.69 -5.29
CA ARG A 22 20.13 15.30 -4.24
C ARG A 22 20.41 13.79 -4.22
N SER A 23 19.46 12.96 -4.67
CA SER A 23 19.55 11.49 -4.62
C SER A 23 19.75 10.84 -6.00
N THR A 24 19.41 11.53 -7.10
CA THR A 24 19.50 11.03 -8.48
C THR A 24 20.42 11.88 -9.35
N GLY A 25 21.68 12.05 -8.95
CA GLY A 25 22.66 12.86 -9.68
C GLY A 25 23.38 12.11 -10.81
N ALA A 26 23.55 10.79 -10.67
CA ALA A 26 24.18 9.94 -11.68
C ALA A 26 23.14 9.27 -12.59
N VAL A 27 23.54 9.00 -13.85
CA VAL A 27 22.69 8.27 -14.82
C VAL A 27 22.27 6.91 -14.27
N SER A 28 23.19 6.18 -13.63
CA SER A 28 22.89 4.88 -13.01
C SER A 28 21.82 4.98 -11.92
N GLN A 29 21.82 6.04 -11.10
CA GLN A 29 20.81 6.25 -10.06
C GLN A 29 19.42 6.53 -10.66
N LEU A 30 19.36 7.33 -11.74
CA LEU A 30 18.10 7.58 -12.44
C LEU A 30 17.57 6.32 -13.13
N LEU A 31 18.45 5.51 -13.72
CA LEU A 31 18.08 4.22 -14.30
C LEU A 31 17.60 3.24 -13.22
N ALA A 32 18.24 3.21 -12.05
CA ALA A 32 17.81 2.38 -10.93
C ALA A 32 16.40 2.79 -10.46
N LEU A 33 16.12 4.09 -10.35
CA LEU A 33 14.78 4.59 -10.04
C LEU A 33 13.78 4.18 -11.11
N TRP A 34 14.10 4.37 -12.39
CA TRP A 34 13.20 3.98 -13.48
C TRP A 34 12.91 2.47 -13.48
N MET A 35 13.92 1.63 -13.26
CA MET A 35 13.74 0.19 -13.13
C MET A 35 12.86 -0.18 -11.93
N HIS A 36 13.09 0.46 -10.78
CA HIS A 36 12.24 0.29 -9.61
C HIS A 36 10.77 0.62 -9.94
N GLU A 37 10.50 1.78 -10.54
CA GLU A 37 9.15 2.19 -10.90
C GLU A 37 8.50 1.25 -11.94
N CYS A 38 9.28 0.73 -12.90
CA CYS A 38 8.82 -0.30 -13.82
C CYS A 38 8.45 -1.60 -13.08
N SER A 39 9.27 -2.05 -12.14
CA SER A 39 8.97 -3.25 -11.33
C SER A 39 7.69 -3.06 -10.51
N ARG A 40 7.52 -1.90 -9.84
CA ARG A 40 6.32 -1.60 -9.04
C ARG A 40 5.02 -1.55 -9.84
N ILE A 41 5.08 -1.23 -11.13
CA ILE A 41 3.88 -1.13 -11.99
C ILE A 41 3.61 -2.41 -12.78
N PHE A 42 4.65 -3.05 -13.30
CA PHE A 42 4.55 -4.19 -14.20
C PHE A 42 4.88 -5.51 -13.51
N GLU A 43 6.04 -5.61 -12.88
CA GLU A 43 6.55 -6.85 -12.28
C GLU A 43 5.70 -7.30 -11.08
N ASP A 44 5.27 -6.37 -10.24
CA ASP A 44 4.46 -6.69 -9.05
C ASP A 44 3.10 -7.31 -9.38
N ARG A 45 2.65 -7.25 -10.65
CA ARG A 45 1.43 -7.94 -11.10
C ARG A 45 1.66 -9.41 -11.41
N LEU A 46 2.91 -9.81 -11.64
CA LEU A 46 3.29 -11.15 -12.08
C LEU A 46 3.20 -12.14 -10.90
N ILE A 47 2.75 -13.37 -11.19
CA ILE A 47 2.41 -14.35 -10.15
C ILE A 47 3.39 -15.54 -10.08
N ASN A 48 4.13 -15.80 -11.15
CA ASN A 48 5.04 -16.95 -11.23
C ASN A 48 6.47 -16.49 -11.49
N ASP A 49 7.43 -17.33 -11.10
CA ASP A 49 8.85 -16.98 -11.15
C ASP A 49 9.40 -16.93 -12.58
N GLU A 50 8.77 -17.65 -13.52
CA GLU A 50 9.12 -17.60 -14.95
C GLU A 50 8.89 -16.19 -15.52
N ASP A 51 7.74 -15.58 -15.21
CA ASP A 51 7.38 -14.23 -15.60
C ASP A 51 8.33 -13.20 -14.98
N HIS A 52 8.72 -13.37 -13.71
CA HIS A 52 9.72 -12.51 -13.05
C HIS A 52 11.09 -12.61 -13.73
N GLN A 53 11.55 -13.81 -14.05
CA GLN A 53 12.82 -14.03 -14.74
C GLN A 53 12.79 -13.47 -16.16
N TRP A 54 11.66 -13.60 -16.86
CA TRP A 54 11.45 -12.94 -18.15
C TRP A 54 11.55 -11.41 -18.02
N PHE A 55 10.86 -10.82 -17.04
CA PHE A 55 10.89 -9.37 -16.83
C PHE A 55 12.30 -8.85 -16.53
N ARG A 56 13.05 -9.58 -15.68
CA ARG A 56 14.45 -9.27 -15.39
C ARG A 56 15.31 -9.28 -16.66
N ARG A 57 15.18 -10.30 -17.51
CA ARG A 57 15.89 -10.37 -18.80
C ARG A 57 15.56 -9.19 -19.72
N VAL A 58 14.29 -8.79 -19.77
CA VAL A 58 13.89 -7.60 -20.54
C VAL A 58 14.59 -6.33 -20.02
N GLN A 59 14.73 -6.17 -18.70
CA GLN A 59 15.46 -5.04 -18.13
C GLN A 59 16.97 -5.10 -18.46
N GLU A 60 17.59 -6.27 -18.32
CA GLU A 60 18.99 -6.52 -18.66
C GLU A 60 19.30 -6.22 -20.15
N ASP A 61 18.46 -6.71 -21.05
CA ASP A 61 18.58 -6.49 -22.49
C ASP A 61 18.42 -5.00 -22.82
N LEU A 62 17.50 -4.30 -22.18
CA LEU A 62 17.25 -2.88 -22.42
C LEU A 62 18.42 -2.01 -21.93
N LEU A 63 18.99 -2.32 -20.76
CA LEU A 63 20.19 -1.66 -20.24
C LEU A 63 21.40 -1.85 -21.17
N SER A 64 21.65 -3.08 -21.59
CA SER A 64 22.81 -3.40 -22.42
C SER A 64 22.70 -2.83 -23.83
N THR A 65 21.53 -2.91 -24.46
CA THR A 65 21.33 -2.45 -25.85
C THR A 65 21.20 -0.94 -25.96
N THR A 66 20.50 -0.28 -25.04
CA THR A 66 20.19 1.16 -25.14
C THR A 66 21.22 2.02 -24.42
N PHE A 67 21.69 1.58 -23.25
CA PHE A 67 22.56 2.37 -22.38
C PHE A 67 24.00 1.86 -22.34
N GLN A 68 24.29 0.68 -22.92
CA GLN A 68 25.61 0.03 -22.88
C GLN A 68 26.09 -0.19 -21.44
N LEU A 69 25.14 -0.47 -20.52
CA LEU A 69 25.40 -0.76 -19.11
C LEU A 69 24.96 -2.18 -18.78
N ASN A 70 25.62 -2.81 -17.81
CA ASN A 70 25.17 -4.07 -17.24
C ASN A 70 24.19 -3.81 -16.10
N TYR A 71 23.35 -4.79 -15.79
CA TYR A 71 22.41 -4.71 -14.66
C TYR A 71 23.12 -4.44 -13.33
N SER A 72 24.28 -5.05 -13.11
CA SER A 72 25.11 -4.85 -11.91
C SER A 72 25.66 -3.42 -11.77
N ASP A 73 25.73 -2.65 -12.87
CA ASP A 73 26.20 -1.26 -12.84
C ASP A 73 25.12 -0.30 -12.33
N VAL A 74 23.86 -0.75 -12.35
CA VAL A 74 22.67 0.02 -11.97
C VAL A 74 22.06 -0.48 -10.67
N VAL A 75 21.89 -1.79 -10.54
CA VAL A 75 21.30 -2.45 -9.38
C VAL A 75 22.41 -3.08 -8.55
N THR A 76 22.90 -2.31 -7.58
CA THR A 76 24.01 -2.70 -6.71
C THR A 76 23.57 -3.43 -5.44
N THR A 77 22.27 -3.50 -5.18
CA THR A 77 21.69 -4.13 -3.99
C THR A 77 20.89 -5.37 -4.37
N PRO A 78 20.82 -6.40 -3.49
CA PRO A 78 20.02 -7.60 -3.75
C PRO A 78 18.53 -7.32 -3.94
N ARG A 79 18.01 -6.28 -3.25
CA ARG A 79 16.63 -5.80 -3.36
C ARG A 79 16.67 -4.32 -3.73
N LEU A 80 15.96 -3.95 -4.78
CA LEU A 80 15.89 -2.57 -5.27
C LEU A 80 14.68 -1.86 -4.64
N ILE A 81 14.89 -1.24 -3.48
CA ILE A 81 13.84 -0.55 -2.72
C ILE A 81 14.12 0.95 -2.74
N PHE A 82 13.09 1.72 -3.05
CA PHE A 82 13.07 3.18 -2.88
C PHE A 82 12.04 3.55 -1.82
N GLY A 83 12.35 4.58 -1.05
CA GLY A 83 11.48 5.09 -0.01
C GLY A 83 11.99 6.43 0.51
N ASP A 84 11.16 7.10 1.31
CA ASP A 84 11.46 8.40 1.92
C ASP A 84 11.25 8.41 3.44
N PHE A 85 11.15 7.22 4.03
CA PHE A 85 10.89 6.97 5.45
C PHE A 85 12.12 6.44 6.20
N LEU A 86 13.31 6.39 5.58
CA LEU A 86 14.53 5.89 6.26
C LEU A 86 15.06 6.86 7.35
N ILE A 87 14.61 8.12 7.31
CA ILE A 87 14.94 9.15 8.31
C ILE A 87 13.63 9.62 8.93
N PRO A 88 13.27 9.13 10.12
CA PRO A 88 12.06 9.56 10.82
C PRO A 88 12.06 11.07 11.07
N GLY A 89 10.92 11.73 10.84
CA GLY A 89 10.74 13.17 11.04
C GLY A 89 11.49 14.08 10.05
N ALA A 90 12.06 13.55 8.96
CA ALA A 90 12.71 14.37 7.95
C ALA A 90 11.72 15.33 7.25
N ASP A 91 12.07 16.61 7.17
CA ASP A 91 11.34 17.63 6.40
C ASP A 91 12.32 18.44 5.52
N PRO A 92 12.28 18.30 4.19
CA PRO A 92 11.39 17.43 3.40
C PRO A 92 11.83 15.96 3.40
N LYS A 93 10.87 15.03 3.39
CA LYS A 93 11.13 13.59 3.12
C LYS A 93 11.67 13.42 1.69
N VAL A 94 12.79 12.71 1.52
CA VAL A 94 13.47 12.55 0.22
C VAL A 94 13.30 11.13 -0.29
N TYR A 95 12.69 10.97 -1.47
CA TYR A 95 12.55 9.68 -2.12
C TYR A 95 13.88 9.25 -2.75
N ALA A 96 14.46 8.17 -2.22
CA ALA A 96 15.78 7.70 -2.59
C ALA A 96 15.90 6.18 -2.49
N GLN A 97 16.92 5.64 -3.16
CA GLN A 97 17.28 4.23 -3.02
C GLN A 97 17.73 3.96 -1.59
N ILE A 98 17.29 2.83 -1.03
CA ILE A 98 17.68 2.36 0.30
C ILE A 98 18.76 1.28 0.14
N PRO A 99 20.05 1.58 0.42
CA PRO A 99 21.13 0.62 0.20
C PRO A 99 21.28 -0.40 1.32
N ASP A 100 20.99 -0.01 2.57
CA ASP A 100 21.19 -0.81 3.77
C ASP A 100 19.88 -1.44 4.24
N MET A 101 19.71 -2.72 3.93
CA MET A 101 18.53 -3.50 4.31
C MET A 101 18.45 -3.76 5.82
N SER A 102 19.58 -3.84 6.52
CA SER A 102 19.59 -4.04 7.97
C SER A 102 19.14 -2.78 8.70
N ARG A 103 19.57 -1.61 8.23
CA ARG A 103 19.06 -0.33 8.73
C ARG A 103 17.58 -0.16 8.42
N LEU A 104 17.15 -0.54 7.21
CA LEU A 104 15.74 -0.49 6.82
C LEU A 104 14.84 -1.31 7.77
N VAL A 105 15.25 -2.53 8.12
CA VAL A 105 14.52 -3.37 9.09
C VAL A 105 14.35 -2.65 10.42
N LYS A 106 15.44 -2.15 11.00
CA LYS A 106 15.42 -1.45 12.30
C LYS A 106 14.50 -0.23 12.29
N VAL A 107 14.57 0.59 11.25
CA VAL A 107 13.72 1.80 11.16
C VAL A 107 12.25 1.43 11.08
N VAL A 108 11.89 0.38 10.33
CA VAL A 108 10.48 -0.06 10.25
C VAL A 108 10.01 -0.72 11.54
N GLU A 109 10.88 -1.42 12.26
CA GLU A 109 10.61 -1.92 13.62
C GLU A 109 10.38 -0.76 14.61
N GLU A 110 11.20 0.29 14.57
CA GLU A 110 11.00 1.50 15.38
C GLU A 110 9.62 2.14 15.11
N TYR A 111 9.20 2.26 13.84
CA TYR A 111 7.86 2.74 13.49
C TYR A 111 6.74 1.85 14.04
N LEU A 112 6.95 0.52 14.04
CA LEU A 112 5.98 -0.42 14.57
C LEU A 112 5.86 -0.31 16.10
N ASP A 113 6.98 -0.15 16.79
CA ASP A 113 7.02 0.05 18.24
C ASP A 113 6.35 1.36 18.64
N ASP A 114 6.64 2.46 17.92
CA ASP A 114 5.98 3.74 18.11
C ASP A 114 4.47 3.64 17.88
N TYR A 115 4.03 2.99 16.79
CA TYR A 115 2.61 2.72 16.55
C TYR A 115 1.98 1.95 17.71
N ASN A 116 2.63 0.89 18.18
CA ASN A 116 2.12 0.04 19.26
C ASN A 116 2.05 0.78 20.59
N SER A 117 2.95 1.75 20.83
CA SER A 117 2.94 2.57 22.05
C SER A 117 1.79 3.57 22.09
N MET A 118 1.35 4.06 20.92
CA MET A 118 0.30 5.07 20.79
C MET A 118 -1.09 4.47 20.51
N SER A 119 -1.15 3.26 19.94
CA SER A 119 -2.37 2.62 19.49
C SER A 119 -3.09 1.86 20.61
N ASN A 120 -4.42 1.99 20.66
CA ASN A 120 -5.27 1.15 21.52
C ASN A 120 -5.44 -0.28 20.99
N ALA A 121 -4.93 -0.57 19.79
CA ALA A 121 -4.97 -1.88 19.14
C ALA A 121 -3.58 -2.22 18.57
N PRO A 122 -2.61 -2.62 19.43
CA PRO A 122 -1.26 -2.92 19.00
C PRO A 122 -1.21 -4.14 18.07
N MET A 123 -0.30 -4.10 17.10
CA MET A 123 -0.05 -5.14 16.11
C MET A 123 1.21 -5.92 16.47
N LYS A 124 1.06 -7.22 16.73
CA LYS A 124 2.19 -8.14 16.94
C LYS A 124 2.71 -8.63 15.60
N LEU A 125 3.48 -7.79 14.91
CA LEU A 125 4.12 -8.12 13.64
C LEU A 125 5.59 -8.43 13.86
N VAL A 126 6.09 -9.42 13.13
CA VAL A 126 7.53 -9.69 13.01
C VAL A 126 7.96 -9.13 11.67
N MET A 127 8.89 -8.15 11.69
CA MET A 127 9.35 -7.51 10.47
C MET A 127 10.49 -8.31 9.83
N PHE A 128 10.30 -8.66 8.57
CA PHE A 128 11.31 -9.27 7.70
C PHE A 128 11.24 -8.59 6.33
N LEU A 129 12.26 -8.81 5.49
CA LEU A 129 12.44 -8.04 4.26
C LEU A 129 11.23 -8.10 3.32
N ASP A 130 10.58 -9.25 3.15
CA ASP A 130 9.41 -9.34 2.27
C ASP A 130 8.18 -8.60 2.84
N ALA A 131 7.98 -8.59 4.16
CA ALA A 131 6.95 -7.75 4.78
C ALA A 131 7.26 -6.26 4.61
N ILE A 132 8.52 -5.87 4.77
CA ILE A 132 8.97 -4.48 4.57
C ILE A 132 8.82 -4.06 3.10
N GLU A 133 9.06 -4.94 2.14
CA GLU A 133 8.79 -4.65 0.74
C GLU A 133 7.33 -4.32 0.50
N HIS A 134 6.40 -5.09 1.07
CA HIS A 134 4.96 -4.79 0.99
C HIS A 134 4.63 -3.44 1.63
N VAL A 135 5.17 -3.14 2.82
CA VAL A 135 5.00 -1.82 3.46
C VAL A 135 5.55 -0.70 2.56
N SER A 136 6.71 -0.92 1.95
CA SER A 136 7.34 0.04 1.03
C SER A 136 6.50 0.26 -0.22
N ARG A 137 5.91 -0.81 -0.78
CA ARG A 137 5.00 -0.74 -1.94
C ARG A 137 3.72 0.03 -1.60
N ILE A 138 3.10 -0.27 -0.46
CA ILE A 138 1.88 0.43 -0.01
C ILE A 138 2.18 1.92 0.21
N THR A 139 3.26 2.23 0.92
CA THR A 139 3.73 3.61 1.15
C THR A 139 3.97 4.35 -0.17
N ARG A 140 4.64 3.70 -1.13
CA ARG A 140 4.85 4.25 -2.47
C ARG A 140 3.53 4.52 -3.20
N VAL A 141 2.54 3.65 -3.08
CA VAL A 141 1.25 3.80 -3.76
C VAL A 141 0.42 4.93 -3.17
N ILE A 142 0.27 4.99 -1.84
CA ILE A 142 -0.58 6.02 -1.19
C ILE A 142 -0.01 7.44 -1.33
N LYS A 143 1.29 7.60 -1.60
CA LYS A 143 1.90 8.91 -1.84
C LYS A 143 1.76 9.40 -3.28
N LEU A 144 1.22 8.58 -4.18
CA LEU A 144 0.99 9.01 -5.55
C LEU A 144 -0.38 9.67 -5.72
N PRO A 145 -0.49 10.65 -6.62
CA PRO A 145 -1.79 11.20 -7.02
C PRO A 145 -2.69 10.08 -7.54
N LEU A 146 -3.94 10.01 -7.05
CA LEU A 146 -4.89 8.93 -7.39
C LEU A 146 -4.36 7.52 -7.04
N GLY A 147 -3.42 7.44 -6.09
CA GLY A 147 -2.79 6.22 -5.64
C GLY A 147 -3.77 5.34 -4.86
N ASN A 148 -4.19 4.23 -5.47
CA ASN A 148 -5.05 3.23 -4.85
C ASN A 148 -4.37 1.87 -4.95
N ALA A 149 -4.55 0.99 -3.97
CA ALA A 149 -3.92 -0.33 -3.92
C ALA A 149 -4.96 -1.46 -3.89
N LEU A 150 -4.66 -2.56 -4.58
CA LEU A 150 -5.38 -3.82 -4.48
C LEU A 150 -4.40 -4.89 -4.00
N LEU A 151 -4.49 -5.23 -2.71
CA LEU A 151 -3.61 -6.17 -2.02
C LEU A 151 -4.22 -7.58 -2.07
N LEU A 152 -3.61 -8.45 -2.86
CA LEU A 152 -4.10 -9.80 -3.11
C LEU A 152 -3.29 -10.81 -2.33
N GLY A 153 -3.96 -11.65 -1.54
CA GLY A 153 -3.29 -12.67 -0.73
C GLY A 153 -4.26 -13.52 0.06
N VAL A 154 -3.77 -14.57 0.69
CA VAL A 154 -4.59 -15.43 1.57
C VAL A 154 -4.91 -14.72 2.89
N GLY A 155 -5.91 -15.22 3.63
CA GLY A 155 -6.19 -14.73 4.99
C GLY A 155 -4.96 -14.88 5.89
N GLY A 156 -4.71 -13.90 6.76
CA GLY A 156 -3.55 -13.93 7.67
C GLY A 156 -2.21 -13.44 7.08
N SER A 157 -2.15 -13.11 5.79
CA SER A 157 -0.93 -12.60 5.12
C SER A 157 -0.43 -11.22 5.60
N GLY A 158 -1.12 -10.57 6.55
CA GLY A 158 -0.70 -9.29 7.13
C GLY A 158 -1.15 -8.03 6.37
N ARG A 159 -1.86 -8.13 5.24
CA ARG A 159 -2.27 -6.99 4.39
C ARG A 159 -2.87 -5.80 5.14
N GLN A 160 -3.82 -6.05 6.04
CA GLN A 160 -4.45 -5.00 6.84
C GLN A 160 -3.43 -4.33 7.77
N SER A 161 -2.66 -5.13 8.51
CA SER A 161 -1.68 -4.64 9.48
C SER A 161 -0.54 -3.88 8.81
N LEU A 162 -0.01 -4.37 7.68
CA LEU A 162 1.02 -3.67 6.91
C LEU A 162 0.48 -2.38 6.28
N THR A 163 -0.81 -2.34 5.90
CA THR A 163 -1.44 -1.09 5.42
C THR A 163 -1.52 -0.05 6.54
N ARG A 164 -1.88 -0.46 7.76
CA ARG A 164 -1.91 0.44 8.92
C ARG A 164 -0.53 0.99 9.26
N LEU A 165 0.48 0.13 9.23
CA LEU A 165 1.86 0.54 9.45
C LEU A 165 2.32 1.54 8.38
N ALA A 166 2.09 1.24 7.10
CA ALA A 166 2.41 2.15 6.00
C ALA A 166 1.71 3.51 6.12
N ALA A 167 0.42 3.52 6.50
CA ALA A 167 -0.31 4.76 6.73
C ALA A 167 0.26 5.54 7.94
N TYR A 168 0.61 4.84 9.02
CA TYR A 168 1.21 5.47 10.20
C TYR A 168 2.57 6.11 9.91
N MET A 169 3.44 5.42 9.16
CA MET A 169 4.75 5.95 8.73
C MET A 169 4.65 7.27 7.94
N GLU A 170 3.52 7.48 7.28
CA GLU A 170 3.23 8.69 6.52
C GLU A 170 2.29 9.67 7.22
N GLU A 171 1.89 9.38 8.46
CA GLU A 171 0.95 10.19 9.25
C GLU A 171 -0.45 10.31 8.59
N TYR A 172 -0.84 9.28 7.83
CA TYR A 172 -2.14 9.21 7.18
C TYR A 172 -3.20 8.64 8.12
N ASP A 173 -4.39 9.23 8.07
CA ASP A 173 -5.55 8.73 8.79
C ASP A 173 -6.05 7.41 8.18
N VAL A 174 -6.32 6.39 9.00
CA VAL A 174 -6.91 5.14 8.50
C VAL A 174 -8.38 5.05 8.87
N VAL A 175 -9.24 4.94 7.87
CA VAL A 175 -10.67 4.67 8.01
C VAL A 175 -10.93 3.23 7.59
N GLN A 176 -11.50 2.44 8.48
CA GLN A 176 -12.02 1.10 8.17
C GLN A 176 -13.43 0.99 8.73
N ILE A 177 -14.33 0.35 7.99
CA ILE A 177 -15.70 0.11 8.44
C ILE A 177 -15.76 -1.02 9.48
N GLU A 178 -16.73 -0.96 10.38
CA GLU A 178 -17.00 -2.02 11.34
C GLU A 178 -18.36 -2.65 11.04
N ILE A 179 -18.37 -3.95 10.76
CA ILE A 179 -19.61 -4.65 10.44
C ILE A 179 -20.29 -5.07 11.74
N ALA A 180 -21.41 -4.42 12.02
CA ALA A 180 -22.34 -4.81 13.05
C ALA A 180 -23.50 -5.66 12.47
N LYS A 181 -24.25 -6.33 13.34
CA LYS A 181 -25.47 -7.03 12.94
C LYS A 181 -26.46 -6.04 12.34
N GLY A 182 -26.88 -6.28 11.09
CA GLY A 182 -27.80 -5.41 10.36
C GLY A 182 -27.12 -4.33 9.51
N TYR A 183 -25.79 -4.33 9.42
CA TYR A 183 -25.05 -3.41 8.55
C TYR A 183 -25.48 -3.59 7.09
N GLY A 184 -26.02 -2.53 6.49
CA GLY A 184 -26.58 -2.52 5.15
C GLY A 184 -26.08 -1.35 4.30
N ASN A 185 -26.85 -1.01 3.25
CA ASN A 185 -26.49 0.04 2.30
C ASN A 185 -26.52 1.43 2.92
N ASN A 186 -27.36 1.66 3.93
CA ASN A 186 -27.47 2.96 4.57
C ASN A 186 -26.22 3.26 5.41
N GLU A 187 -25.81 2.31 6.25
CA GLU A 187 -24.61 2.43 7.10
C GLU A 187 -23.36 2.57 6.23
N TRP A 188 -23.25 1.73 5.19
CA TRP A 188 -22.18 1.79 4.20
C TRP A 188 -22.05 3.17 3.55
N ARG A 189 -23.16 3.73 3.07
CA ARG A 189 -23.16 5.04 2.41
C ARG A 189 -22.80 6.16 3.38
N GLU A 190 -23.24 6.08 4.63
CA GLU A 190 -22.83 7.06 5.64
C GLU A 190 -21.33 6.96 5.95
N ASP A 191 -20.74 5.76 6.03
CA ASP A 191 -19.31 5.61 6.27
C ASP A 191 -18.46 6.07 5.07
N LEU A 192 -18.89 5.78 3.84
CA LEU A 192 -18.27 6.36 2.63
C LEU A 192 -18.36 7.89 2.63
N LYS A 193 -19.52 8.44 2.97
CA LYS A 193 -19.72 9.90 3.04
C LYS A 193 -18.79 10.54 4.06
N LYS A 194 -18.59 9.93 5.23
CA LYS A 194 -17.62 10.39 6.24
C LYS A 194 -16.20 10.39 5.68
N ALA A 195 -15.78 9.31 5.01
CA ALA A 195 -14.44 9.21 4.41
C ALA A 195 -14.22 10.29 3.33
N LEU A 196 -15.20 10.49 2.44
CA LEU A 196 -15.14 11.53 1.39
C LEU A 196 -15.09 12.94 1.98
N LYS A 197 -15.90 13.22 3.02
CA LYS A 197 -15.87 14.52 3.70
C LYS A 197 -14.54 14.77 4.40
N LYS A 198 -13.99 13.77 5.10
CA LYS A 198 -12.68 13.89 5.77
C LYS A 198 -11.57 14.25 4.78
N ALA A 199 -11.46 13.49 3.68
CA ALA A 199 -10.47 13.76 2.64
C ALA A 199 -10.72 15.10 1.91
N GLY A 200 -11.95 15.33 1.45
CA GLY A 200 -12.28 16.48 0.60
C GLY A 200 -12.38 17.80 1.36
N MET A 201 -13.04 17.82 2.53
CA MET A 201 -13.26 19.04 3.32
C MET A 201 -12.07 19.39 4.19
N GLU A 202 -11.56 18.45 4.99
CA GLU A 202 -10.44 18.71 5.90
C GLU A 202 -9.10 18.75 5.16
N GLY A 203 -8.99 18.05 4.02
CA GLY A 203 -7.73 17.94 3.29
C GLY A 203 -6.67 17.11 4.01
N ARG A 204 -7.11 16.10 4.77
CA ARG A 204 -6.22 15.15 5.43
C ARG A 204 -6.03 13.92 4.57
N ASP A 205 -4.79 13.53 4.36
CA ASP A 205 -4.44 12.27 3.73
C ASP A 205 -5.04 11.10 4.51
N THR A 206 -5.90 10.34 3.83
CA THR A 206 -6.76 9.32 4.42
C THR A 206 -6.69 8.05 3.60
N VAL A 207 -6.36 6.93 4.25
CA VAL A 207 -6.46 5.58 3.70
C VAL A 207 -7.82 4.98 4.09
N PHE A 208 -8.63 4.64 3.09
CA PHE A 208 -9.81 3.81 3.29
C PHE A 208 -9.44 2.35 3.10
N LEU A 209 -9.35 1.62 4.21
CA LEU A 209 -9.01 0.19 4.24
C LEU A 209 -10.28 -0.64 4.17
N PHE A 210 -10.40 -1.48 3.14
CA PHE A 210 -11.59 -2.30 2.90
C PHE A 210 -11.21 -3.75 2.56
N THR A 211 -11.85 -4.72 3.19
CA THR A 211 -11.56 -6.15 3.02
C THR A 211 -12.68 -6.88 2.28
N ASP A 212 -12.37 -8.03 1.70
CA ASP A 212 -13.37 -8.89 1.07
C ASP A 212 -14.40 -9.44 2.06
N SER A 213 -13.98 -9.76 3.28
CA SER A 213 -14.85 -10.15 4.39
C SER A 213 -15.85 -9.05 4.78
N GLN A 214 -15.57 -7.81 4.38
CA GLN A 214 -16.44 -6.67 4.64
C GLN A 214 -17.51 -6.43 3.56
N ILE A 215 -17.49 -7.22 2.49
CA ILE A 215 -18.46 -7.11 1.40
C ILE A 215 -19.73 -7.89 1.78
N VAL A 216 -20.67 -7.19 2.42
CA VAL A 216 -21.99 -7.75 2.75
C VAL A 216 -22.89 -7.79 1.52
N MET A 217 -22.80 -6.78 0.66
CA MET A 217 -23.58 -6.65 -0.58
C MET A 217 -22.69 -6.22 -1.74
N GLU A 218 -22.97 -6.73 -2.94
CA GLU A 218 -22.18 -6.39 -4.15
C GLU A 218 -22.31 -4.90 -4.54
N SER A 219 -23.38 -4.21 -4.11
CA SER A 219 -23.53 -2.76 -4.26
C SER A 219 -22.40 -1.96 -3.61
N PHE A 220 -21.72 -2.51 -2.59
CA PHE A 220 -20.57 -1.84 -1.97
C PHE A 220 -19.43 -1.70 -2.98
N LEU A 221 -19.20 -2.72 -3.81
CA LEU A 221 -18.17 -2.66 -4.84
C LEU A 221 -18.55 -1.77 -6.00
N GLU A 222 -19.83 -1.60 -6.29
CA GLU A 222 -20.30 -0.61 -7.27
C GLU A 222 -19.95 0.81 -6.82
N ASP A 223 -20.22 1.14 -5.55
CA ASP A 223 -19.86 2.43 -4.96
C ASP A 223 -18.32 2.63 -4.95
N ILE A 224 -17.53 1.63 -4.54
CA ILE A 224 -16.06 1.68 -4.63
C ILE A 224 -15.57 1.89 -6.07
N ASN A 225 -16.17 1.19 -7.03
CA ASN A 225 -15.83 1.32 -8.44
C ASN A 225 -16.09 2.75 -8.96
N ASN A 226 -17.15 3.41 -8.49
CA ASN A 226 -17.44 4.80 -8.81
C ASN A 226 -16.39 5.74 -8.21
N ILE A 227 -16.02 5.57 -6.93
CA ILE A 227 -14.95 6.36 -6.29
C ILE A 227 -13.62 6.20 -7.04
N LEU A 228 -13.25 4.99 -7.44
CA LEU A 228 -12.01 4.73 -8.19
C LEU A 228 -11.98 5.43 -9.56
N ASN A 229 -13.13 5.67 -10.20
CA ASN A 229 -13.22 6.32 -11.50
C ASN A 229 -13.32 7.83 -11.42
N SER A 230 -14.29 8.33 -10.65
CA SER A 230 -14.69 9.74 -10.63
C SER A 230 -14.40 10.43 -9.31
N GLY A 231 -14.10 9.67 -8.24
CA GLY A 231 -13.98 10.21 -6.88
C GLY A 231 -15.32 10.47 -6.20
N GLU A 232 -16.44 10.04 -6.79
CA GLU A 232 -17.78 10.23 -6.24
C GLU A 232 -18.63 8.96 -6.30
N VAL A 233 -19.68 8.94 -5.50
CA VAL A 233 -20.75 7.95 -5.58
C VAL A 233 -22.05 8.68 -5.96
N PRO A 234 -22.76 8.25 -7.02
CA PRO A 234 -24.00 8.89 -7.44
C PRO A 234 -25.05 8.92 -6.32
N ASN A 235 -25.70 10.07 -6.15
CA ASN A 235 -26.75 10.31 -5.15
C ASN A 235 -26.31 10.08 -3.69
N LEU A 236 -25.00 10.14 -3.40
CA LEU A 236 -24.49 10.00 -2.03
C LEU A 236 -24.52 11.31 -1.25
N ILE A 237 -24.15 12.41 -1.90
CA ILE A 237 -24.07 13.74 -1.29
C ILE A 237 -25.43 14.44 -1.43
N GLY A 238 -26.11 14.65 -0.30
CA GLY A 238 -27.40 15.35 -0.25
C GLY A 238 -27.27 16.87 -0.32
N ASN A 239 -28.40 17.57 -0.30
CA ASN A 239 -28.42 19.04 -0.29
C ASN A 239 -27.76 19.60 0.98
N ASP A 240 -28.06 19.05 2.15
CA ASP A 240 -27.47 19.46 3.43
C ASP A 240 -25.95 19.24 3.45
N ASP A 241 -25.49 18.14 2.85
CA ASP A 241 -24.07 17.84 2.69
C ASP A 241 -23.39 18.86 1.76
N MET A 242 -24.07 19.26 0.68
CA MET A 242 -23.57 20.27 -0.25
C MET A 242 -23.45 21.65 0.37
N GLU A 243 -24.30 22.01 1.33
CA GLU A 243 -24.16 23.26 2.08
C GLU A 243 -22.91 23.24 2.95
N GLN A 244 -22.66 22.13 3.65
CA GLN A 244 -21.44 21.92 4.45
C GLN A 244 -20.17 21.97 3.57
N ILE A 245 -20.18 21.25 2.45
CA ILE A 245 -19.07 21.25 1.48
C ILE A 245 -18.86 22.67 0.94
N SER A 246 -19.93 23.38 0.59
CA SER A 246 -19.84 24.76 0.10
C SER A 246 -19.23 25.70 1.13
N ALA A 247 -19.60 25.57 2.40
CA ALA A 247 -19.03 26.37 3.48
C ALA A 247 -17.52 26.11 3.63
N ALA A 248 -17.09 24.84 3.55
CA ALA A 248 -15.68 24.47 3.66
C ALA A 248 -14.83 24.85 2.44
N MET A 249 -15.37 24.71 1.22
CA MET A 249 -14.60 24.91 -0.02
C MET A 249 -14.48 26.39 -0.44
N ARG A 250 -15.48 27.22 -0.13
CA ARG A 250 -15.47 28.66 -0.48
C ARG A 250 -14.19 29.40 -0.08
N PRO A 251 -13.71 29.33 1.17
CA PRO A 251 -12.48 30.02 1.56
C PRO A 251 -11.26 29.49 0.79
N LEU A 252 -11.15 28.17 0.58
CA LEU A 252 -10.05 27.56 -0.15
C LEU A 252 -10.02 27.99 -1.62
N MET A 253 -11.19 28.05 -2.27
CA MET A 253 -11.32 28.52 -3.64
C MET A 253 -11.02 30.00 -3.78
N GLN A 254 -11.43 30.83 -2.80
CA GLN A 254 -11.10 32.26 -2.77
C GLN A 254 -9.59 32.47 -2.70
N THR A 255 -8.90 31.74 -1.81
CA THR A 255 -7.43 31.79 -1.70
C THR A 255 -6.75 31.31 -2.99
N ALA A 256 -7.31 30.31 -3.66
CA ALA A 256 -6.81 29.81 -4.94
C ALA A 256 -7.18 30.70 -6.15
N GLY A 257 -7.95 31.79 -5.96
CA GLY A 257 -8.41 32.66 -7.04
C GLY A 257 -9.40 32.00 -8.00
N LEU A 258 -10.10 30.95 -7.57
CA LEU A 258 -11.05 30.19 -8.40
C LEU A 258 -12.48 30.77 -8.30
N PRO A 259 -13.26 30.74 -9.40
CA PRO A 259 -14.63 31.26 -9.40
C PRO A 259 -15.57 30.41 -8.53
N ILE A 260 -16.29 31.06 -7.63
CA ILE A 260 -17.21 30.41 -6.69
C ILE A 260 -18.56 30.15 -7.38
N THR A 261 -18.70 29.01 -8.02
CA THR A 261 -19.97 28.50 -8.57
C THR A 261 -20.34 27.18 -7.89
N LYS A 262 -21.63 26.82 -7.87
CA LYS A 262 -22.06 25.54 -7.26
C LYS A 262 -21.35 24.33 -7.90
N MET A 263 -21.20 24.33 -9.22
CA MET A 263 -20.45 23.28 -9.95
C MET A 263 -18.95 23.35 -9.66
N GLY A 264 -18.36 24.55 -9.61
CA GLY A 264 -16.94 24.73 -9.31
C GLY A 264 -16.57 24.25 -7.89
N ILE A 265 -17.41 24.54 -6.90
CA ILE A 265 -17.27 24.06 -5.52
C ILE A 265 -17.22 22.53 -5.50
N TYR A 266 -18.19 21.88 -6.15
CA TYR A 266 -18.27 20.43 -6.14
C TYR A 266 -17.09 19.79 -6.87
N SER A 267 -16.70 20.33 -8.03
CA SER A 267 -15.52 19.86 -8.76
C SER A 267 -14.23 20.03 -7.96
N TYR A 268 -14.07 21.16 -7.24
CA TYR A 268 -12.92 21.39 -6.38
C TYR A 268 -12.88 20.40 -5.20
N PHE A 269 -14.04 20.13 -4.58
CA PHE A 269 -14.18 19.09 -3.55
C PHE A 269 -13.77 17.71 -4.09
N LEU A 270 -14.27 17.29 -5.26
CA LEU A 270 -13.92 16.00 -5.85
C LEU A 270 -12.43 15.89 -6.18
N ASN A 271 -11.81 16.96 -6.66
CA ASN A 271 -10.37 16.98 -6.89
C ASN A 271 -9.60 16.78 -5.59
N ARG A 272 -10.02 17.41 -4.49
CA ARG A 272 -9.42 17.19 -3.16
C ARG A 272 -9.63 15.77 -2.67
N VAL A 273 -10.84 15.22 -2.79
CA VAL A 273 -11.10 13.80 -2.48
C VAL A 273 -10.12 12.89 -3.21
N ARG A 274 -9.93 13.12 -4.52
CA ARG A 274 -9.03 12.34 -5.35
C ARG A 274 -7.54 12.50 -5.00
N SER A 275 -7.17 13.62 -4.40
CA SER A 275 -5.81 13.89 -3.94
C SER A 275 -5.51 13.31 -2.57
N TYR A 276 -6.50 13.30 -1.66
CA TYR A 276 -6.30 12.95 -0.25
C TYR A 276 -6.92 11.60 0.16
N LEU A 277 -7.80 11.00 -0.64
CA LEU A 277 -8.40 9.70 -0.35
C LEU A 277 -7.70 8.60 -1.15
N HIS A 278 -7.13 7.64 -0.44
CA HIS A 278 -6.45 6.47 -1.00
C HIS A 278 -7.18 5.20 -0.60
N LEU A 279 -7.72 4.47 -1.57
CA LEU A 279 -8.39 3.19 -1.32
C LEU A 279 -7.35 2.07 -1.28
N VAL A 280 -7.33 1.29 -0.21
CA VAL A 280 -6.52 0.08 -0.08
C VAL A 280 -7.44 -1.11 0.13
N LEU A 281 -7.53 -1.96 -0.89
CA LEU A 281 -8.48 -3.07 -0.96
C LEU A 281 -7.75 -4.39 -0.69
N CYS A 282 -8.11 -5.11 0.37
CA CYS A 282 -7.48 -6.37 0.77
C CYS A 282 -8.36 -7.57 0.39
N PHE A 283 -8.16 -8.16 -0.80
CA PHE A 283 -9.04 -9.22 -1.32
C PHE A 283 -8.35 -10.57 -1.45
N SER A 284 -9.01 -11.64 -1.03
CA SER A 284 -8.55 -13.00 -1.29
C SER A 284 -8.72 -13.35 -2.77
N PRO A 285 -7.66 -13.83 -3.45
CA PRO A 285 -7.75 -14.31 -4.82
C PRO A 285 -8.38 -15.73 -4.90
N ILE A 286 -8.65 -16.37 -3.75
CA ILE A 286 -9.20 -17.72 -3.67
C ILE A 286 -10.69 -17.70 -4.01
N GLY A 287 -11.10 -18.62 -4.89
CA GLY A 287 -12.49 -18.81 -5.30
C GLY A 287 -12.91 -17.95 -6.49
N ASP A 288 -14.10 -18.22 -7.00
CA ASP A 288 -14.59 -17.58 -8.24
C ASP A 288 -15.16 -16.18 -8.03
N ALA A 289 -15.59 -15.85 -6.81
CA ALA A 289 -16.16 -14.54 -6.47
C ALA A 289 -15.19 -13.39 -6.83
N PHE A 290 -13.90 -13.55 -6.54
CA PHE A 290 -12.88 -12.56 -6.90
C PHE A 290 -12.82 -12.31 -8.41
N ARG A 291 -12.78 -13.38 -9.21
CA ARG A 291 -12.72 -13.28 -10.68
C ARG A 291 -13.98 -12.65 -11.25
N GLN A 292 -15.15 -12.97 -10.70
CA GLN A 292 -16.43 -12.38 -11.08
C GLN A 292 -16.44 -10.87 -10.79
N ARG A 293 -16.01 -10.46 -9.59
CA ARG A 293 -15.90 -9.05 -9.20
C ARG A 293 -14.95 -8.26 -10.09
N LEU A 294 -13.79 -8.82 -10.47
CA LEU A 294 -12.88 -8.15 -11.40
C LEU A 294 -13.49 -7.93 -12.80
N ARG A 295 -14.39 -8.82 -13.25
CA ARG A 295 -15.10 -8.66 -14.53
C ARG A 295 -16.21 -7.62 -14.44
N MET A 296 -16.92 -7.57 -13.31
CA MET A 296 -18.00 -6.60 -13.07
C MET A 296 -17.47 -5.19 -12.79
N PHE A 297 -16.33 -5.09 -12.10
CA PHE A 297 -15.76 -3.84 -11.60
C PHE A 297 -14.32 -3.66 -12.11
N PRO A 298 -14.12 -3.32 -13.39
CA PRO A 298 -12.80 -3.25 -14.01
C PRO A 298 -11.87 -2.18 -13.40
N SER A 299 -12.43 -1.20 -12.69
CA SER A 299 -11.66 -0.13 -12.02
C SER A 299 -10.79 -0.66 -10.89
N LEU A 300 -11.15 -1.80 -10.31
CA LEU A 300 -10.31 -2.51 -9.34
C LEU A 300 -8.94 -2.87 -9.93
N VAL A 301 -8.86 -3.15 -11.24
CA VAL A 301 -7.60 -3.44 -11.93
C VAL A 301 -7.00 -2.18 -12.54
N ASN A 302 -7.84 -1.32 -13.13
CA ASN A 302 -7.35 -0.19 -13.92
C ASN A 302 -6.89 0.99 -13.06
N CYS A 303 -7.52 1.21 -11.90
CA CYS A 303 -7.23 2.35 -11.05
C CYS A 303 -6.27 1.99 -9.92
N CYS A 304 -6.32 0.76 -9.41
CA CYS A 304 -5.41 0.31 -8.37
C CYS A 304 -4.05 -0.16 -8.90
N THR A 305 -3.02 -0.07 -8.07
CA THR A 305 -1.78 -0.82 -8.22
C THR A 305 -1.96 -2.15 -7.48
N ILE A 306 -1.67 -3.26 -8.15
CA ILE A 306 -1.84 -4.60 -7.59
C ILE A 306 -0.56 -5.00 -6.88
N ASP A 307 -0.68 -5.51 -5.66
CA ASP A 307 0.43 -6.10 -4.91
C ASP A 307 0.05 -7.50 -4.43
N TRP A 308 0.83 -8.49 -4.82
CA TRP A 308 0.60 -9.90 -4.50
C TRP A 308 1.38 -10.33 -3.26
N PHE A 309 0.64 -10.58 -2.19
CA PHE A 309 1.11 -11.19 -0.95
C PHE A 309 1.18 -12.72 -1.15
N ARG A 310 2.35 -13.17 -1.56
CA ARG A 310 2.67 -14.59 -1.74
C ARG A 310 2.82 -15.30 -0.40
N GLU A 311 2.90 -16.62 -0.46
CA GLU A 311 3.29 -17.43 0.69
C GLU A 311 4.66 -16.95 1.20
N TRP A 312 4.77 -16.87 2.53
CA TRP A 312 5.99 -16.41 3.16
C TRP A 312 7.13 -17.41 2.93
N PRO A 313 8.34 -16.93 2.57
CA PRO A 313 9.48 -17.83 2.41
C PRO A 313 9.84 -18.51 3.74
N ASP A 314 10.50 -19.65 3.66
CA ASP A 314 10.97 -20.42 4.83
C ASP A 314 11.74 -19.55 5.84
N GLU A 315 12.51 -18.59 5.36
CA GLU A 315 13.25 -17.64 6.20
C GLU A 315 12.32 -16.78 7.06
N ALA A 316 11.25 -16.25 6.46
CA ALA A 316 10.24 -15.47 7.17
C ALA A 316 9.52 -16.33 8.22
N LEU A 317 9.13 -17.56 7.85
CA LEU A 317 8.49 -18.50 8.78
C LEU A 317 9.41 -18.84 9.96
N ARG A 318 10.72 -19.05 9.71
CA ARG A 318 11.72 -19.28 10.76
C ARG A 318 11.93 -18.04 11.65
N SER A 319 11.94 -16.85 11.07
CA SER A 319 12.07 -15.59 11.81
C SER A 319 10.89 -15.41 12.78
N VAL A 320 9.67 -15.61 12.27
CA VAL A 320 8.44 -15.58 13.06
C VAL A 320 8.49 -16.62 14.17
N ALA A 321 8.82 -17.88 13.85
CA ALA A 321 8.95 -18.93 14.85
C ALA A 321 9.97 -18.58 15.94
N ARG A 322 11.16 -18.08 15.59
CA ARG A 322 12.17 -17.66 16.58
C ARG A 322 11.67 -16.54 17.48
N SER A 323 10.97 -15.54 16.94
CA SER A 323 10.39 -14.45 17.73
C SER A 323 9.27 -14.93 18.65
N PHE A 324 8.48 -15.94 18.26
CA PHE A 324 7.43 -16.50 19.12
C PHE A 324 7.97 -17.42 20.21
N TYR A 325 9.05 -18.16 19.93
CA TYR A 325 9.63 -19.13 20.86
C TYR A 325 10.82 -18.59 21.66
N SER A 326 11.30 -17.37 21.43
CA SER A 326 12.38 -16.76 22.22
C SER A 326 12.00 -16.61 23.69
N ASP A 327 10.71 -16.44 23.99
CA ASP A 327 10.19 -16.26 25.35
C ASP A 327 9.73 -17.59 25.97
N VAL A 328 9.81 -18.69 25.22
CA VAL A 328 9.40 -20.01 25.68
C VAL A 328 10.65 -20.78 26.11
N GLU A 329 10.88 -20.89 27.41
CA GLU A 329 11.85 -21.85 27.95
C GLU A 329 11.39 -23.27 27.56
N LEU A 330 12.03 -23.83 26.54
CA LEU A 330 11.83 -25.23 26.19
C LEU A 330 12.51 -26.08 27.27
N GLU A 331 11.71 -26.64 28.19
CA GLU A 331 12.18 -27.69 29.09
C GLU A 331 12.69 -28.86 28.24
N VAL A 332 14.01 -28.97 28.12
CA VAL A 332 14.64 -30.14 27.54
C VAL A 332 14.36 -31.29 28.50
N PRO A 333 13.73 -32.40 28.08
CA PRO A 333 13.54 -33.53 28.98
C PRO A 333 14.94 -33.99 29.40
N ASN A 334 15.26 -33.84 30.69
CA ASN A 334 16.47 -34.41 31.27
C ASN A 334 16.45 -35.90 30.92
N GLY A 335 17.32 -36.30 29.99
CA GLY A 335 17.60 -37.70 29.74
C GLY A 335 17.98 -38.29 31.09
N GLY A 336 17.15 -39.22 31.58
CA GLY A 336 17.34 -39.86 32.86
C GLY A 336 18.69 -40.56 32.88
N ASP A 337 19.67 -39.91 33.50
CA ASP A 337 20.90 -40.53 33.94
C ASP A 337 20.56 -41.38 35.17
N GLY A 338 20.00 -42.57 34.89
CA GLY A 338 19.78 -43.63 35.86
C GLY A 338 21.11 -44.30 36.13
N GLY A 339 21.79 -43.77 37.16
CA GLY A 339 23.15 -44.13 37.55
C GLY A 339 23.43 -45.63 37.67
N GLY A 340 24.70 -45.95 37.43
CA GLY A 340 25.24 -47.28 37.66
C GLY A 340 25.08 -47.74 39.11
N GLY A 341 24.64 -48.98 39.26
CA GLY A 341 24.85 -49.79 40.45
C GLY A 341 25.56 -51.06 40.01
N GLY A 342 26.86 -51.17 40.34
CA GLY A 342 27.66 -52.34 40.00
C GLY A 342 27.34 -53.57 40.86
N VAL A 343 27.63 -54.76 40.36
CA VAL A 343 28.08 -55.95 41.10
C VAL A 343 28.79 -56.89 40.11
N GLY A 344 29.97 -57.39 40.47
CA GLY A 344 30.58 -58.60 39.88
C GLY A 344 31.98 -58.41 39.31
#